data_AF-A0A4S0V0B9-F1
#
_entry.id   AF-A0A4S0V0B9-F1
#
_cell.length_a   1.000
_cell.length_b   1.000
_cell.length_c   1.000
_cell.angle_alpha   90.00
_cell.angle_beta   90.00
_cell.angle_gamma   90.00
#
_symmetry.space_group_name_H-M   'P 1'
#
loop_
_entity.id
_entity.type
_entity.pdbx_description
1 polymer ?
#
loop_
_entity_poly.entity_id
_entity_poly.type
_entity_poly.pdbx_seq_one_letter_code
_entity_poly.pdbx_strand_id
1 'polypeptide(L)'
;VPVDRYIQTISGVIDYVKAKRRSKHNVYISFDEWNVWYHTRKKGISDVDGVNWAKAASLMEDAYNFEDVLLIGCPLNTFIRRSDRVRIACIAQLVNVIAPIMTQTGGPAWKQTIFYPYYY
;
A
#
# COMPACT_ATOMS: atom_id res chain seq x y z
N VAL A 1 -3.87 7.54 -12.71
CA VAL A 1 -3.46 7.07 -14.06
C VAL A 1 -2.43 5.92 -14.01
N PRO A 2 -1.37 5.94 -13.17
CA PRO A 2 -0.40 4.84 -13.13
C PRO A 2 -0.98 3.49 -12.69
N VAL A 3 -1.76 3.48 -11.58
CA VAL A 3 -2.34 2.24 -11.02
C VAL A 3 -3.38 1.60 -11.95
N ASP A 4 -4.22 2.42 -12.59
CA ASP A 4 -5.24 1.93 -13.53
C ASP A 4 -4.59 1.19 -14.71
N ARG A 5 -3.55 1.79 -15.31
CA ARG A 5 -2.79 1.17 -16.39
C ARG A 5 -2.09 -0.11 -15.92
N TYR A 6 -1.52 -0.11 -14.71
CA TYR A 6 -0.89 -1.30 -14.14
C TYR A 6 -1.90 -2.46 -14.02
N ILE A 7 -3.09 -2.21 -13.44
CA ILE A 7 -4.16 -3.21 -13.33
C ILE A 7 -4.58 -3.73 -14.70
N GLN A 8 -4.74 -2.84 -15.70
CA GLN A 8 -5.07 -3.25 -17.07
C GLN A 8 -4.01 -4.16 -17.69
N THR A 9 -2.73 -3.81 -17.54
CA THR A 9 -1.63 -4.62 -18.05
C THR A 9 -1.65 -6.03 -17.45
N ILE A 10 -1.74 -6.14 -16.13
CA ILE A 10 -1.81 -7.43 -15.44
C ILE A 10 -3.08 -8.20 -15.81
N SER A 11 -4.21 -7.53 -15.93
CA SER A 11 -5.48 -8.15 -16.38
C SER A 11 -5.35 -8.71 -17.80
N GLY A 12 -4.65 -8.01 -18.71
CA GLY A 12 -4.36 -8.50 -20.05
C GLY A 12 -3.50 -9.76 -20.06
N VAL A 13 -2.51 -9.86 -19.18
CA VAL A 13 -1.70 -11.08 -19.00
C VAL A 13 -2.57 -12.23 -18.48
N ILE A 14 -3.43 -11.97 -17.49
CA ILE A 14 -4.37 -12.96 -16.96
C ILE A 14 -5.29 -13.48 -18.08
N ASP A 15 -5.87 -12.59 -18.88
CA ASP A 15 -6.77 -12.95 -19.97
C ASP A 15 -6.06 -13.76 -21.07
N TYR A 16 -4.84 -13.36 -21.43
CA TYR A 16 -3.99 -14.09 -22.36
C TYR A 16 -3.74 -15.53 -21.88
N VAL A 17 -3.33 -15.70 -20.61
CA VAL A 17 -3.07 -17.03 -20.05
C VAL A 17 -4.34 -17.87 -19.98
N LYS A 18 -5.47 -17.26 -19.58
CA LYS A 18 -6.77 -17.94 -19.54
C LYS A 18 -7.17 -18.47 -20.93
N ALA A 19 -7.05 -17.63 -21.96
CA ALA A 19 -7.33 -18.01 -23.35
C ALA A 19 -6.39 -19.12 -23.84
N LYS A 20 -5.07 -18.96 -23.62
CA LYS A 20 -4.05 -19.95 -24.00
C LYS A 20 -4.30 -21.32 -23.36
N ARG A 21 -4.75 -21.35 -22.10
CA ARG A 21 -5.08 -22.59 -21.38
C ARG A 21 -6.50 -23.10 -21.62
N ARG A 22 -7.34 -22.37 -22.36
CA ARG A 22 -8.78 -22.65 -22.52
C ARG A 22 -9.49 -22.81 -21.17
N SER A 23 -9.01 -22.09 -20.15
CA SER A 23 -9.50 -22.23 -18.78
C SER A 23 -10.85 -21.53 -18.61
N LYS A 24 -11.77 -22.18 -17.90
CA LYS A 24 -13.02 -21.55 -17.45
C LYS A 24 -12.85 -20.77 -16.13
N HIS A 25 -11.75 -21.00 -15.41
CA HIS A 25 -11.46 -20.33 -14.14
C HIS A 25 -11.05 -18.87 -14.35
N ASN A 26 -11.62 -17.97 -13.54
CA ASN A 26 -11.27 -16.56 -13.52
C ASN A 26 -10.22 -16.32 -12.44
N VAL A 27 -9.03 -15.88 -12.85
CA VAL A 27 -8.02 -15.36 -11.92
C VAL A 27 -8.29 -13.87 -11.71
N TYR A 28 -8.30 -13.46 -10.46
CA TYR A 28 -8.44 -12.06 -10.06
C TYR A 28 -7.14 -11.54 -9.47
N ILE A 29 -7.06 -10.22 -9.28
CA ILE A 29 -5.90 -9.53 -8.73
C ILE A 29 -6.09 -9.34 -7.23
N SER A 30 -5.06 -9.73 -6.47
CA SER A 30 -4.82 -9.27 -5.11
C SER A 30 -3.76 -8.18 -5.18
N PHE A 31 -4.12 -6.95 -4.83
CA PHE A 31 -3.20 -5.82 -4.73
C PHE A 31 -2.76 -5.69 -3.27
N ASP A 32 -1.94 -6.62 -2.83
CA ASP A 32 -1.63 -6.89 -1.41
C ASP A 32 -0.59 -5.95 -0.79
N GLU A 33 0.08 -5.12 -1.59
CA GLU A 33 0.91 -4.03 -1.08
C GLU A 33 0.74 -2.77 -1.92
N TRP A 34 0.21 -1.72 -1.30
CA TRP A 34 0.20 -0.38 -1.87
C TRP A 34 0.14 0.67 -0.77
N ASN A 35 0.89 1.76 -0.94
CA ASN A 35 0.82 2.97 -0.13
C ASN A 35 1.70 4.08 -0.76
N VAL A 36 1.67 5.27 -0.17
CA VAL A 36 2.72 6.26 -0.32
C VAL A 36 3.91 5.86 0.57
N TRP A 37 5.10 5.86 -0.02
CA TRP A 37 6.32 5.52 0.71
C TRP A 37 7.51 6.25 0.09
N TYR A 38 7.97 7.33 0.73
CA TYR A 38 9.18 8.04 0.28
C TYR A 38 9.84 8.92 1.33
N HIS A 39 9.15 9.30 2.41
CA HIS A 39 9.62 10.34 3.33
C HIS A 39 10.85 9.89 4.12
N THR A 40 10.90 8.63 4.56
CA THR A 40 12.04 8.08 5.30
C THR A 40 13.05 7.35 4.40
N ARG A 41 12.92 7.37 3.06
CA ARG A 41 13.84 6.62 2.17
C ARG A 41 15.31 7.02 2.31
N LYS A 42 15.56 8.28 2.68
CA LYS A 42 16.91 8.80 2.92
C LYS A 42 17.48 8.42 4.30
N LYS A 43 16.63 7.98 5.23
CA LYS A 43 17.05 7.32 6.48
C LYS A 43 17.16 5.84 6.16
N GLY A 44 18.25 5.45 5.51
CA GLY A 44 18.49 4.07 5.11
C GLY A 44 18.54 3.14 6.33
N ILE A 45 18.49 1.84 6.10
CA ILE A 45 18.77 0.81 7.12
C ILE A 45 20.16 1.05 7.76
N SER A 46 21.07 1.73 7.06
CA SER A 46 22.39 2.16 7.53
C SER A 46 22.38 3.36 8.48
N ASP A 47 21.37 4.23 8.42
CA ASP A 47 21.29 5.44 9.25
C ASP A 47 20.62 5.16 10.60
N VAL A 48 20.18 3.92 10.81
CA VAL A 48 19.88 3.39 12.13
C VAL A 48 21.23 3.02 12.76
N ASP A 49 22.00 4.05 13.12
CA ASP A 49 23.32 3.93 13.72
C ASP A 49 23.30 2.92 14.89
N GLY A 50 24.09 1.84 14.78
CA GLY A 50 24.30 0.87 15.87
C GLY A 50 23.29 -0.28 15.99
N VAL A 51 22.37 -0.44 15.03
CA VAL A 51 21.22 -1.36 15.15
C VAL A 51 21.45 -2.68 14.40
N ASN A 52 22.51 -3.42 14.76
CA ASN A 52 22.61 -4.83 14.34
C ASN A 52 21.59 -5.65 15.14
N TRP A 53 20.54 -6.13 14.48
CA TRP A 53 19.51 -7.03 15.06
C TRP A 53 18.73 -6.44 16.25
N ALA A 54 18.56 -5.12 16.34
CA ALA A 54 17.76 -4.57 17.43
C ALA A 54 16.29 -4.96 17.32
N LYS A 55 15.69 -5.24 18.48
CA LYS A 55 14.29 -5.61 18.60
C LYS A 55 13.40 -4.38 18.37
N ALA A 56 12.44 -4.50 17.44
CA ALA A 56 11.43 -3.48 17.16
C ALA A 56 12.00 -2.07 16.89
N ALA A 57 13.07 -2.00 16.08
CA ALA A 57 13.63 -0.73 15.64
C ALA A 57 12.58 0.08 14.84
N SER A 58 12.58 1.39 15.04
CA SER A 58 11.73 2.32 14.29
C SER A 58 12.18 2.40 12.84
N LEU A 59 11.54 1.60 11.99
CA LEU A 59 11.82 1.48 10.57
C LEU A 59 10.60 1.93 9.77
N MET A 60 10.85 2.74 8.74
CA MET A 60 9.83 3.15 7.77
C MET A 60 8.61 3.85 8.41
N GLU A 61 8.81 4.58 9.50
CA GLU A 61 7.78 5.38 10.17
C GLU A 61 7.60 6.74 9.42
N ASP A 62 7.03 6.68 8.21
CA ASP A 62 6.74 7.88 7.40
C ASP A 62 5.68 8.75 8.11
N ALA A 63 5.94 10.06 8.20
CA ALA A 63 4.97 11.05 8.65
C ALA A 63 4.26 11.67 7.44
N TYR A 64 2.97 11.36 7.27
CA TYR A 64 2.22 11.77 6.08
C TYR A 64 1.68 13.19 6.16
N ASN A 65 1.71 13.89 5.03
CA ASN A 65 1.18 15.24 4.86
C ASN A 65 -0.17 15.21 4.09
N PHE A 66 -0.65 16.36 3.62
CA PHE A 66 -1.94 16.43 2.91
C PHE A 66 -1.87 15.98 1.44
N GLU A 67 -0.74 16.17 0.74
CA GLU A 67 -0.60 15.68 -0.64
C GLU A 67 -0.64 14.15 -0.69
N ASP A 68 -0.14 13.47 0.34
CA ASP A 68 -0.23 12.01 0.47
C ASP A 68 -1.69 11.54 0.54
N VAL A 69 -2.59 12.31 1.17
CA VAL A 69 -4.04 12.03 1.21
C VAL A 69 -4.64 12.01 -0.19
N LEU A 70 -4.30 13.00 -1.02
CA LEU A 70 -4.76 13.08 -2.40
C LEU A 70 -4.26 11.91 -3.22
N LEU A 71 -3.00 11.52 -2.98
CA LEU A 71 -2.42 10.37 -3.63
C LEU A 71 -3.07 9.06 -3.20
N ILE A 72 -3.53 8.90 -1.94
CA ILE A 72 -4.26 7.72 -1.47
C ILE A 72 -5.69 7.64 -2.01
N GLY A 73 -6.37 8.77 -2.15
CA GLY A 73 -7.71 8.79 -2.75
C GLY A 73 -7.74 8.28 -4.20
N CYS A 74 -6.66 8.51 -4.96
CA CYS A 74 -6.54 8.08 -6.36
C CYS A 74 -6.58 6.54 -6.58
N PRO A 75 -5.72 5.73 -5.94
CA PRO A 75 -5.74 4.27 -6.01
C PRO A 75 -7.00 3.70 -5.37
N LEU A 76 -7.51 4.24 -4.25
CA LEU A 76 -8.81 3.81 -3.69
C LEU A 76 -9.94 3.90 -4.74
N ASN A 77 -10.09 5.07 -5.37
CA ASN A 77 -11.05 5.25 -6.46
C ASN A 77 -10.78 4.30 -7.63
N THR A 78 -9.51 4.04 -7.95
CA THR A 78 -9.13 3.09 -9.02
C THR A 78 -9.53 1.66 -8.66
N PHE A 79 -9.32 1.21 -7.43
CA PHE A 79 -9.70 -0.13 -6.98
C PHE A 79 -11.23 -0.32 -7.01
N ILE A 80 -12.00 0.69 -6.61
CA ILE A 80 -13.46 0.66 -6.73
C ILE A 80 -13.88 0.50 -8.20
N ARG A 81 -13.32 1.33 -9.09
CA ARG A 81 -13.60 1.29 -10.53
C ARG A 81 -13.12 0.02 -11.24
N ARG A 82 -12.18 -0.71 -10.63
CA ARG A 82 -11.57 -1.96 -11.15
C ARG A 82 -11.91 -3.17 -10.29
N SER A 83 -12.96 -3.09 -9.48
CA SER A 83 -13.40 -4.17 -8.58
C SER A 83 -13.88 -5.43 -9.31
N ASP A 84 -14.09 -5.35 -10.62
CA ASP A 84 -14.31 -6.50 -11.49
C ASP A 84 -13.06 -7.40 -11.59
N ARG A 85 -11.86 -6.81 -11.49
CA ARG A 85 -10.56 -7.50 -11.56
C ARG A 85 -9.84 -7.57 -10.23
N VAL A 86 -9.80 -6.49 -9.46
CA VAL A 86 -9.14 -6.42 -8.16
C VAL A 86 -10.14 -6.84 -7.08
N ARG A 87 -9.92 -8.00 -6.44
CA ARG A 87 -10.83 -8.55 -5.43
C ARG A 87 -10.32 -8.41 -4.01
N ILE A 88 -9.02 -8.19 -3.85
CA ILE A 88 -8.37 -7.94 -2.57
C ILE A 88 -7.41 -6.78 -2.79
N ALA A 89 -7.39 -5.83 -1.86
CA ALA A 89 -6.38 -4.78 -1.82
C ALA A 89 -5.99 -4.51 -0.36
N CYS A 90 -4.69 -4.50 -0.06
CA CYS A 90 -4.19 -4.33 1.30
C CYS A 90 -3.25 -3.12 1.36
N ILE A 91 -3.53 -2.20 2.27
CA ILE A 91 -2.60 -1.10 2.54
C ILE A 91 -1.32 -1.65 3.15
N ALA A 92 -0.18 -1.17 2.66
CA ALA A 92 1.12 -1.49 3.24
C ALA A 92 1.62 -0.29 4.06
N GLN A 93 1.60 -0.30 5.39
CA GLN A 93 1.04 -1.30 6.30
C GLN A 93 0.02 -0.66 7.25
N LEU A 94 -0.40 -1.39 8.29
CA LEU A 94 -1.52 -0.96 9.14
C LEU A 94 -1.11 -0.09 10.33
N VAL A 95 0.03 -0.37 10.97
CA VAL A 95 0.49 0.31 12.20
C VAL A 95 1.99 0.60 12.15
N ASN A 96 2.38 1.84 12.48
CA ASN A 96 3.74 2.41 12.50
C ASN A 96 4.49 2.40 11.16
N VAL A 97 4.73 1.22 10.58
CA VAL A 97 5.47 1.02 9.33
C VAL A 97 4.59 1.49 8.18
N ILE A 98 4.95 2.62 7.54
CA ILE A 98 4.23 3.25 6.43
C ILE A 98 2.72 3.13 6.62
N ALA A 99 2.21 3.67 7.72
CA ALA A 99 0.91 3.27 8.25
C ALA A 99 -0.07 4.43 8.44
N PRO A 100 -1.38 4.20 8.30
CA PRO A 100 -2.40 5.18 8.65
C PRO A 100 -2.57 5.34 10.17
N ILE A 101 -2.13 4.37 10.97
CA ILE A 101 -2.21 4.38 12.43
C ILE A 101 -0.79 4.39 13.01
N MET A 102 -0.54 5.29 13.94
CA MET A 102 0.73 5.39 14.66
C MET A 102 0.53 5.12 16.15
N THR A 103 1.56 4.59 16.79
CA THR A 103 1.62 4.29 18.22
C THR A 103 2.98 4.67 18.77
N GLN A 104 3.03 4.99 20.07
CA GLN A 104 4.28 5.19 20.79
C GLN A 104 4.37 4.21 21.97
N THR A 105 5.54 3.61 22.19
CA THR A 105 5.77 2.71 23.33
C THR A 105 5.47 3.40 24.66
N GLY A 106 4.54 2.86 25.43
CA GLY A 106 4.08 3.46 26.69
C GLY A 106 3.29 4.77 26.52
N GLY A 107 2.92 5.10 25.28
CA GLY A 107 2.29 6.37 24.91
C GLY A 107 1.00 6.19 24.12
N PRO A 108 0.54 7.27 23.45
CA PRO A 108 -0.74 7.29 22.75
C PRO A 108 -0.68 6.59 21.40
N ALA A 109 -1.87 6.37 20.84
CA ALA A 109 -2.07 6.04 19.42
C ALA A 109 -2.75 7.22 18.71
N TRP A 110 -2.38 7.49 17.46
CA TRP A 110 -2.98 8.57 16.66
C TRP A 110 -3.16 8.16 15.19
N LYS A 111 -4.04 8.89 14.51
CA LYS A 111 -4.37 8.72 13.10
C LYS A 111 -3.51 9.65 12.26
N GLN A 112 -2.86 9.13 11.23
CA GLN A 112 -2.17 9.94 10.22
C GLN A 112 -3.15 10.57 9.24
N THR A 113 -2.69 11.50 8.41
CA THR A 113 -3.52 12.16 7.40
C THR A 113 -4.16 11.15 6.44
N ILE A 114 -3.42 10.11 6.02
CA ILE A 114 -3.88 9.05 5.11
C ILE A 114 -4.89 8.07 5.73
N PHE A 115 -5.17 8.16 7.04
CA PHE A 115 -6.21 7.36 7.68
C PHE A 115 -7.61 7.68 7.16
N TYR A 116 -7.87 8.97 6.91
CA TYR A 116 -9.23 9.44 6.66
C TYR A 116 -9.85 8.99 5.33
N PRO A 117 -9.12 8.95 4.19
CA PRO A 117 -9.65 8.39 2.95
C PRO A 117 -10.06 6.92 3.04
N TYR A 118 -9.56 6.18 4.03
CA TYR A 118 -9.95 4.78 4.27
C TYR A 118 -11.19 4.64 5.14
N TYR A 119 -11.41 5.61 6.02
CA TYR A 119 -12.49 5.57 6.98
C TYR A 119 -13.84 5.93 6.36
N TYR A 120 -13.83 6.76 5.31
CA TYR A 120 -15.01 7.22 4.56
C TYR A 120 -15.08 6.58 3.18
#